data_AF-A0A2B7ZKZ3-F1
#
_entry.id   AF-A0A2B7ZKZ3-F1
#
_cell.length_a   1.000
_cell.length_b   1.000
_cell.length_c   1.000
_cell.angle_alpha   90.00
_cell.angle_beta   90.00
_cell.angle_gamma   90.00
#
_symmetry.space_group_name_H-M   'P 1'
#
loop_
_entity.id
_entity.type
_entity.pdbx_description
1 polymer ?
#
loop_
_entity_poly.entity_id
_entity_poly.type
_entity_poly.pdbx_seq_one_letter_code
_entity_poly.pdbx_strand_id
1 'polypeptide(L)'
;MVAVWETCRKYFEKRDQPKTQSVLPSPECSFEEEIQVMRRYEGMDDSGEEDKTVILSMVRAMLVSKPEEQATMESLMTSEWMVNWSKRAGPEL
;
A
#
# COMPACT_ATOMS: atom_id res chain seq x y z
N MET A 1 3.64 -16.85 -6.32
CA MET A 1 2.60 -15.86 -6.68
C MET A 1 1.19 -16.48 -6.81
N VAL A 2 0.79 -17.36 -5.89
CA VAL A 2 -0.62 -17.76 -5.62
C VAL A 2 -1.10 -17.16 -4.27
N ALA A 3 -0.19 -16.47 -3.57
CA ALA A 3 -0.29 -16.12 -2.15
C ALA A 3 -1.21 -14.93 -1.86
N VAL A 4 -1.29 -13.94 -2.77
CA VAL A 4 -2.15 -12.75 -2.59
C VAL A 4 -3.64 -13.15 -2.49
N TRP A 5 -4.06 -14.17 -3.24
CA TRP A 5 -5.46 -14.62 -3.33
C TRP A 5 -6.02 -15.31 -2.07
N GLU A 6 -5.19 -15.95 -1.24
CA GLU A 6 -5.60 -16.43 0.09
C GLU A 6 -5.57 -15.31 1.15
N THR A 7 -4.85 -14.21 0.89
CA THR A 7 -4.52 -13.18 1.89
C THR A 7 -5.70 -12.23 2.18
N CYS A 8 -6.65 -12.08 1.26
CA CYS A 8 -7.82 -11.21 1.37
C CYS A 8 -9.14 -11.90 1.78
N ARG A 9 -9.22 -13.24 1.69
CA ARG A 9 -10.36 -14.05 2.21
C ARG A 9 -10.60 -13.85 3.73
N LYS A 10 -9.55 -13.29 4.31
CA LYS A 10 -9.15 -12.84 5.61
C LYS A 10 -10.13 -12.20 6.54
N TYR A 11 -10.60 -11.02 6.12
CA TYR A 11 -11.49 -10.14 6.87
C TYR A 11 -12.79 -10.81 7.29
N PHE A 12 -12.91 -12.12 7.04
CA PHE A 12 -13.89 -13.02 7.54
C PHE A 12 -13.25 -14.38 8.08
N GLU A 13 -13.40 -14.68 9.40
CA GLU A 13 -13.09 -15.86 10.25
C GLU A 13 -13.13 -17.17 9.48
N LYS A 14 -12.02 -17.85 9.25
CA LYS A 14 -10.91 -17.99 10.19
C LYS A 14 -9.70 -18.40 9.38
N ARG A 15 -8.56 -17.70 9.51
CA ARG A 15 -8.17 -16.65 10.48
C ARG A 15 -8.31 -15.23 9.88
N ASP A 16 -9.34 -14.46 10.28
CA ASP A 16 -9.36 -12.99 10.49
C ASP A 16 -10.75 -12.28 10.26
N GLN A 17 -11.96 -12.70 10.74
CA GLN A 17 -13.16 -11.84 10.47
C GLN A 17 -13.07 -10.51 11.24
N PRO A 18 -13.27 -9.34 10.61
CA PRO A 18 -14.10 -8.29 11.19
C PRO A 18 -15.59 -8.51 11.06
N LYS A 19 -16.18 -9.13 12.08
CA LYS A 19 -17.55 -9.61 12.03
C LYS A 19 -18.63 -8.55 12.34
N THR A 20 -18.29 -7.35 12.86
CA THR A 20 -19.03 -6.08 12.63
C THR A 20 -18.37 -4.83 13.27
N GLN A 21 -18.62 -3.70 12.61
CA GLN A 21 -18.28 -2.27 12.83
C GLN A 21 -16.80 -1.86 12.72
N SER A 22 -16.39 -1.65 11.45
CA SER A 22 -15.22 -0.91 10.94
C SER A 22 -13.83 -1.41 11.37
N VAL A 23 -13.46 -2.61 10.95
CA VAL A 23 -12.04 -2.93 10.87
C VAL A 23 -11.58 -2.60 9.46
N LEU A 24 -10.71 -1.61 9.39
CA LEU A 24 -10.07 -1.22 8.14
C LEU A 24 -9.12 -2.34 7.68
N PRO A 25 -9.00 -2.55 6.36
CA PRO A 25 -8.05 -3.51 5.81
C PRO A 25 -6.61 -3.17 6.24
N SER A 26 -5.77 -4.20 6.31
CA SER A 26 -4.33 -4.02 6.45
C SER A 26 -3.79 -3.29 5.23
N PRO A 27 -2.73 -2.48 5.36
CA PRO A 27 -2.13 -1.77 4.24
C PRO A 27 -1.86 -2.66 3.01
N GLU A 28 -1.40 -3.89 3.22
CA GLU A 28 -1.18 -4.88 2.15
C GLU A 28 -2.44 -5.21 1.35
N CYS A 29 -3.58 -5.32 2.01
CA CYS A 29 -4.83 -5.67 1.34
C CYS A 29 -5.49 -4.42 0.77
N SER A 30 -5.46 -3.28 1.47
CA SER A 30 -5.87 -2.00 0.88
C SER A 30 -5.08 -1.71 -0.40
N PHE A 31 -3.80 -2.07 -0.43
CA PHE A 31 -2.99 -1.93 -1.63
C PHE A 31 -3.53 -2.78 -2.80
N GLU A 32 -3.88 -4.04 -2.54
CA GLU A 32 -4.38 -4.94 -3.59
C GLU A 32 -5.84 -4.69 -3.98
N GLU A 33 -6.70 -4.38 -3.02
CA GLU A 33 -8.15 -4.23 -3.17
C GLU A 33 -8.58 -2.82 -3.55
N GLU A 34 -7.81 -1.79 -3.17
CA GLU A 34 -8.14 -0.40 -3.45
C GLU A 34 -7.15 0.18 -4.46
N ILE A 35 -5.85 0.17 -4.16
CA ILE A 35 -4.85 0.86 -5.01
C ILE A 35 -4.69 0.18 -6.37
N GLN A 36 -4.48 -1.14 -6.40
CA GLN A 36 -4.31 -1.87 -7.65
C GLN A 36 -5.61 -1.98 -8.44
N VAL A 37 -6.76 -2.09 -7.75
CA VAL A 37 -8.08 -2.05 -8.41
C VAL A 37 -8.30 -0.72 -9.11
N MET A 38 -8.00 0.41 -8.45
CA MET A 38 -8.15 1.72 -9.06
C MET A 38 -7.19 1.94 -10.23
N ARG A 39 -5.94 1.46 -10.13
CA ARG A 39 -4.99 1.51 -11.26
C ARG A 39 -5.49 0.75 -12.48
N ARG A 40 -5.99 -0.48 -12.29
CA ARG A 40 -6.59 -1.26 -13.39
C ARG A 40 -7.83 -0.57 -13.95
N TYR A 41 -8.66 0.04 -13.10
CA TYR A 41 -9.82 0.81 -13.52
C TYR A 41 -9.41 2.01 -14.40
N GLU A 42 -8.29 2.67 -14.08
CA GLU A 42 -7.72 3.77 -14.86
C GLU A 42 -6.89 3.31 -16.08
N GLY A 43 -6.81 2.01 -16.34
CA GLY A 43 -6.03 1.46 -17.45
C GLY A 43 -4.52 1.51 -17.25
N MET A 44 -4.07 1.73 -16.01
CA MET A 44 -2.66 1.67 -15.63
C MET A 44 -2.24 0.23 -15.35
N ASP A 45 -0.96 -0.06 -15.58
CA ASP A 45 -0.37 -1.33 -15.20
C ASP A 45 -0.34 -1.50 -13.66
N ASP A 46 -0.50 -2.76 -13.24
CA ASP A 46 -0.34 -3.14 -11.85
C ASP A 46 1.06 -2.77 -11.35
N SER A 47 1.12 -2.23 -10.14
CA SER A 47 2.38 -1.99 -9.45
C SER A 47 3.09 -3.33 -9.20
N GLY A 48 4.39 -3.41 -9.50
CA GLY A 48 5.17 -4.61 -9.22
C GLY A 48 5.35 -4.87 -7.72
N GLU A 49 5.80 -6.07 -7.35
CA GLU A 49 6.05 -6.46 -5.95
C GLU A 49 7.09 -5.55 -5.27
N GLU A 50 8.08 -5.08 -6.03
CA GLU A 50 9.08 -4.11 -5.57
C GLU A 50 8.39 -2.80 -5.18
N ASP A 51 7.56 -2.24 -6.07
CA ASP A 51 6.84 -0.99 -5.83
C ASP A 51 5.88 -1.09 -4.64
N LYS A 52 5.16 -2.21 -4.55
CA LYS A 52 4.31 -2.52 -3.41
C LYS A 52 5.10 -2.51 -2.10
N THR A 53 6.26 -3.18 -2.09
CA THR A 53 7.12 -3.26 -0.89
C THR A 53 7.58 -1.86 -0.46
N VAL A 54 8.03 -1.05 -1.42
CA VAL A 54 8.50 0.30 -1.11
C VAL A 54 7.36 1.20 -0.62
N ILE A 55 6.19 1.19 -1.29
CA ILE A 55 5.01 1.98 -0.88
C ILE A 55 4.55 1.59 0.53
N LEU A 56 4.40 0.29 0.81
CA LEU A 56 3.95 -0.18 2.11
C LEU A 56 4.96 0.10 3.23
N SER A 57 6.26 0.05 2.92
CA SER A 57 7.31 0.44 3.88
C SER A 57 7.21 1.91 4.27
N MET A 58 6.94 2.79 3.30
CA MET A 58 6.75 4.22 3.52
C MET A 58 5.50 4.49 4.35
N VAL A 59 4.35 3.92 3.96
CA VAL A 59 3.08 4.07 4.69
C VAL A 59 3.23 3.62 6.14
N ARG A 60 3.93 2.52 6.40
CA ARG A 60 4.23 2.09 7.78
C ARG A 60 5.07 3.08 8.57
N ALA A 61 6.11 3.64 7.95
CA ALA A 61 6.96 4.63 8.60
C ALA A 61 6.17 5.93 8.93
N MET A 62 5.13 6.24 8.14
CA MET A 62 4.20 7.34 8.42
C MET A 62 3.16 7.02 9.51
N LEU A 63 2.85 5.75 9.75
CA LEU A 63 1.77 5.35 10.65
C LEU A 63 2.29 4.78 11.99
N VAL A 64 3.54 5.07 12.33
CA VAL A 64 4.12 4.72 13.64
C VAL A 64 3.35 5.44 14.75
N SER A 65 2.92 4.70 15.77
CA SER A 65 2.05 5.23 16.83
C SER A 65 2.72 6.29 17.69
N LYS A 66 4.05 6.30 17.76
CA LYS A 66 4.84 7.29 18.47
C LYS A 66 5.28 8.38 17.50
N PRO A 67 4.88 9.64 17.70
CA PRO A 67 5.24 10.74 16.81
C PRO A 67 6.75 10.93 16.64
N GLU A 68 7.56 10.62 17.65
CA GLU A 68 9.03 10.78 17.59
C GLU A 68 9.71 9.71 16.72
N GLU A 69 9.04 8.58 16.52
CA GLU A 69 9.49 7.48 15.67
C GLU A 69 8.81 7.53 14.28
N GLN A 70 7.87 8.46 14.08
CA GLN A 70 7.20 8.68 12.81
C GLN A 70 8.18 9.31 11.80
N ALA A 71 8.11 8.88 10.55
CA ALA A 71 8.91 9.46 9.49
C ALA A 71 8.61 10.97 9.35
N THR A 72 9.67 11.78 9.32
CA THR A 72 9.56 13.22 9.06
C THR A 72 9.24 13.46 7.59
N MET A 73 8.62 14.60 7.29
CA MET A 73 8.36 15.01 5.90
C MET A 73 9.66 14.98 5.07
N GLU A 74 10.76 15.48 5.61
CA GLU A 74 12.07 15.50 4.92
C GLU A 74 12.57 14.08 4.59
N SER A 75 12.44 13.14 5.53
CA SER A 75 12.82 11.74 5.32
C SER A 75 11.92 11.04 4.29
N LEU A 76 10.63 11.40 4.24
CA LEU A 76 9.70 10.84 3.27
C LEU A 76 9.96 11.37 1.86
N MET A 77 10.17 12.69 1.73
CA MET A 77 10.45 13.34 0.44
C MET A 77 11.77 12.88 -0.20
N THR A 78 12.72 12.43 0.62
CA THR A 78 14.01 11.88 0.17
C THR A 78 14.00 10.36 0.01
N SER A 79 12.88 9.69 0.29
CA SER A 79 12.75 8.25 0.10
C SER A 79 12.90 7.84 -1.36
N GLU A 80 13.39 6.62 -1.57
CA GLU A 80 13.59 6.04 -2.90
C GLU A 80 12.32 6.08 -3.75
N TRP A 81 11.16 5.87 -3.14
CA TRP A 81 9.88 5.96 -3.83
C TRP A 81 9.58 7.38 -4.30
N MET A 82 9.64 8.40 -3.43
CA MET A 82 9.31 9.78 -3.82
C MET A 82 10.24 10.30 -4.92
N VAL A 83 11.53 9.97 -4.84
CA VAL A 83 12.51 10.36 -5.86
C VAL A 83 12.26 9.68 -7.20
N ASN A 84 11.89 8.39 -7.18
CA ASN A 84 11.69 7.62 -8.41
C ASN A 84 10.25 7.71 -8.95
N TRP A 85 9.27 8.08 -8.12
CA TRP A 85 7.87 8.25 -8.51
C TRP A 85 7.73 9.33 -9.58
N SER A 86 8.39 10.47 -9.39
CA SER A 86 8.43 11.56 -10.37
C SER A 86 9.00 11.15 -11.73
N LYS A 87 9.85 10.12 -11.77
CA LYS A 87 10.48 9.59 -12.99
C LYS A 87 9.67 8.48 -13.65
N ARG A 88 8.72 7.89 -12.92
CA ARG A 88 7.87 6.78 -13.36
C ARG A 88 6.53 7.26 -13.91
N ALA A 89 6.08 8.45 -13.54
CA ALA A 89 5.07 9.16 -14.30
C ALA A 89 5.68 9.48 -15.68
N GLY A 90 5.19 8.80 -16.73
CA GLY A 90 5.54 9.14 -18.10
C GLY A 90 5.19 10.60 -18.42
N PRO A 91 5.64 11.14 -19.58
CA PRO A 91 5.59 12.57 -19.91
C PRO A 91 4.18 13.16 -20.12
N GLU A 92 3.12 12.53 -19.63
CA GLU A 92 1.74 12.99 -19.78
C GLU A 92 1.16 13.41 -18.42
N LEU A 93 1.58 14.59 -17.96
CA LEU A 93 0.81 15.51 -17.14
C LEU A 93 0.88 16.91 -17.77
#